data_AF-A0A4R7KUB6-F1
#
_entry.id   AF-A0A4R7KUB6-F1
#
_cell.length_a   1.000
_cell.length_b   1.000
_cell.length_c   1.000
_cell.angle_alpha   90.00
_cell.angle_beta   90.00
_cell.angle_gamma   90.00
#
_symmetry.space_group_name_H-M   'P 1'
#
loop_
_entity.id
_entity.type
_entity.pdbx_description
1 polymer ?
#
loop_
_entity_poly.entity_id
_entity_poly.type
_entity_poly.pdbx_seq_one_letter_code
_entity_poly.pdbx_strand_id
1 'polypeptide(L)'
;MKIKYHFNTETIEIEVSEEWGEILVELDRQEYNINHKETRRHTSLDAMKYEGEIFASNTDIAAEYIRTQENETLLKAIDSLLPQQKELVRRVYFNNESLASIAREEGVSKMAITNRMKKIHEKLKKILS
;
A
#
# COMPACT_ATOMS: atom_id res chain seq x y z
N MET A 1 -18.33 -28.13 -39.60
CA MET A 1 -16.87 -27.93 -39.40
C MET A 1 -16.53 -28.13 -37.94
N LYS A 2 -15.40 -28.75 -37.60
CA LYS A 2 -14.95 -28.88 -36.21
C LYS A 2 -13.87 -27.85 -35.92
N ILE A 3 -14.05 -27.08 -34.85
CA ILE A 3 -13.10 -26.06 -34.39
C ILE A 3 -12.63 -26.43 -32.99
N LYS A 4 -11.33 -26.21 -32.75
CA LYS A 4 -10.69 -26.36 -31.43
C LYS A 4 -10.70 -25.01 -30.74
N TYR A 5 -11.26 -24.96 -29.54
CA TYR A 5 -11.24 -23.77 -28.71
C TYR A 5 -10.41 -24.02 -27.45
N HIS A 6 -9.45 -23.14 -27.19
CA HIS A 6 -8.53 -23.23 -26.06
C HIS A 6 -8.98 -22.31 -24.93
N PHE A 7 -9.45 -22.88 -23.82
CA PHE A 7 -9.61 -22.18 -22.55
C PHE A 7 -8.30 -22.22 -21.77
N ASN A 8 -8.17 -21.37 -20.74
CA ASN A 8 -6.99 -21.37 -19.86
C ASN A 8 -6.83 -22.68 -19.05
N THR A 9 -7.90 -23.47 -18.95
CA THR A 9 -7.95 -24.71 -18.17
C THR A 9 -8.02 -25.96 -19.04
N GLU A 10 -8.57 -25.89 -20.24
CA GLU A 10 -8.80 -27.04 -21.11
C GLU A 10 -8.99 -26.66 -22.58
N THR A 11 -9.00 -27.65 -23.47
CA THR A 11 -9.27 -27.46 -24.90
C THR A 11 -10.44 -28.32 -25.30
N ILE A 12 -11.44 -27.72 -25.95
CA ILE A 12 -12.67 -28.40 -26.35
C ILE A 12 -12.79 -28.37 -27.88
N GLU A 13 -13.26 -29.46 -28.47
CA GLU A 13 -13.66 -29.51 -29.88
C GLU A 13 -15.16 -29.29 -30.01
N ILE A 14 -15.56 -28.30 -30.81
CA ILE A 14 -16.97 -27.96 -31.02
C ILE A 14 -17.28 -28.12 -32.51
N GLU A 15 -18.39 -28.78 -32.81
CA GLU A 15 -18.92 -28.87 -34.16
C GLU A 15 -19.83 -27.68 -34.44
N VAL A 16 -19.46 -26.89 -35.45
CA VAL A 16 -20.14 -25.67 -35.87
C VAL A 16 -20.57 -25.78 -37.33
N SER A 17 -21.62 -25.03 -37.70
CA SER A 17 -22.02 -24.92 -39.12
C SER A 17 -20.93 -24.23 -39.95
N GLU A 18 -20.99 -24.41 -41.27
CA GLU A 18 -19.99 -23.87 -42.20
C GLU A 18 -19.92 -22.34 -42.17
N GLU A 19 -21.08 -21.65 -42.17
CA GLU A 19 -21.16 -20.18 -42.08
C GLU A 19 -20.42 -19.61 -40.85
N TRP A 20 -20.70 -20.16 -39.66
CA TRP A 20 -20.02 -19.77 -38.41
C TRP A 20 -18.54 -20.16 -38.41
N GLY A 21 -18.19 -21.28 -39.04
CA GLY A 21 -16.80 -21.72 -39.16
C GLY A 21 -15.95 -20.74 -39.96
N GLU A 22 -16.47 -20.25 -41.08
CA GLU A 22 -15.79 -19.24 -41.91
C GLU A 22 -15.59 -17.92 -41.17
N ILE A 23 -16.63 -17.46 -40.45
CA ILE A 23 -16.55 -16.23 -39.64
C ILE A 23 -15.45 -16.36 -38.57
N LEU A 24 -15.41 -17.48 -37.85
CA LEU A 24 -14.41 -17.71 -36.80
C LEU A 24 -12.98 -17.73 -37.37
N VAL A 25 -12.76 -18.37 -38.50
CA VAL A 25 -11.45 -18.40 -39.17
C VAL A 25 -10.98 -17.00 -39.57
N GLU A 26 -11.89 -16.16 -40.09
CA GLU A 26 -11.55 -14.78 -40.45
C GLU A 26 -11.29 -13.92 -39.22
N LEU A 27 -12.03 -14.12 -38.12
CA LEU A 27 -11.77 -13.43 -36.84
C LEU A 27 -10.40 -13.82 -36.26
N ASP A 28 -10.04 -15.10 -36.25
CA ASP A 28 -8.71 -15.57 -35.80
C ASP A 28 -7.58 -14.92 -36.61
N ARG A 29 -7.79 -14.80 -37.92
CA ARG A 29 -6.83 -14.13 -38.82
C ARG A 29 -6.70 -12.64 -38.51
N GLN A 30 -7.81 -11.95 -38.25
CA GLN A 30 -7.80 -10.53 -37.88
C GLN A 30 -7.13 -10.32 -36.52
N GLU A 31 -7.45 -11.14 -35.53
CA GLU A 31 -6.82 -11.13 -34.21
C GLU A 31 -5.31 -11.35 -34.34
N TYR A 32 -4.88 -12.35 -35.12
CA TYR A 32 -3.45 -12.58 -35.37
C TYR A 32 -2.77 -11.35 -35.98
N ASN A 33 -3.37 -10.73 -37.00
CA ASN A 33 -2.80 -9.56 -37.66
C ASN A 33 -2.70 -8.36 -36.72
N ILE A 34 -3.73 -8.12 -35.92
CA ILE A 34 -3.75 -7.04 -34.92
C ILE A 34 -2.70 -7.31 -33.85
N ASN A 35 -2.70 -8.50 -33.24
CA ASN A 35 -1.70 -8.88 -32.25
C ASN A 35 -0.30 -8.71 -32.80
N HIS A 36 -0.01 -9.23 -34.00
CA HIS A 36 1.30 -9.08 -34.62
C HIS A 36 1.68 -7.61 -34.91
N LYS A 37 0.70 -6.76 -35.26
CA LYS A 37 0.89 -5.30 -35.40
C LYS A 37 1.21 -4.64 -34.05
N GLU A 38 0.50 -5.01 -32.99
CA GLU A 38 0.62 -4.41 -31.65
C GLU A 38 1.86 -4.91 -30.89
N THR A 39 2.25 -6.19 -31.01
CA THR A 39 3.45 -6.74 -30.34
C THR A 39 4.76 -6.11 -30.84
N ARG A 40 4.77 -5.49 -32.02
CA ARG A 40 5.94 -4.71 -32.50
C ARG A 40 5.99 -3.28 -31.93
N ARG A 41 4.92 -2.84 -31.27
CA ARG A 41 4.77 -1.47 -30.73
C ARG A 41 4.71 -1.45 -29.21
N HIS A 42 4.37 -2.57 -28.58
CA HIS A 42 4.30 -2.72 -27.14
C HIS A 42 5.30 -3.78 -26.67
N THR A 43 5.92 -3.51 -25.53
CA THR A 43 6.75 -4.46 -24.79
C THR A 43 6.17 -4.54 -23.38
N SER A 44 6.13 -5.74 -22.79
CA SER A 44 5.66 -5.87 -21.40
C SER A 44 6.67 -5.24 -20.44
N LEU A 45 6.19 -4.68 -19.33
CA LEU A 45 7.08 -4.12 -18.29
C LEU A 45 8.06 -5.20 -17.75
N ASP A 46 7.60 -6.45 -17.64
CA ASP A 46 8.44 -7.60 -17.27
C ASP A 46 9.54 -7.90 -18.30
N ALA A 47 9.32 -7.62 -19.58
CA ALA A 47 10.32 -7.75 -20.63
C ALA A 47 11.30 -6.56 -20.65
N MET A 48 10.94 -5.44 -20.02
CA MET A 48 11.82 -4.28 -19.82
C MET A 48 12.78 -4.46 -18.64
N LYS A 49 13.11 -5.67 -18.18
CA LYS A 49 14.03 -5.87 -17.03
C LYS A 49 15.37 -5.11 -17.15
N TYR A 50 15.91 -4.96 -18.36
CA TYR A 50 17.16 -4.23 -18.60
C TYR A 50 16.98 -2.70 -18.57
N GLU A 51 15.84 -2.19 -19.07
CA GLU A 51 15.50 -0.76 -19.05
C GLU A 51 14.69 -0.36 -17.80
N GLY A 52 14.31 -1.33 -16.97
CA GLY A 52 13.54 -1.15 -15.75
C GLY A 52 14.27 -0.29 -14.73
N GLU A 53 15.61 -0.23 -14.80
CA GLU A 53 16.43 0.73 -14.04
C GLU A 53 16.12 2.18 -14.41
N ILE A 54 15.74 2.47 -15.66
CA ILE A 54 15.37 3.82 -16.11
C ILE A 54 14.06 4.27 -15.45
N PHE A 55 13.17 3.32 -15.15
CA PHE A 55 11.90 3.55 -14.46
C PHE A 55 11.98 3.28 -12.95
N ALA A 56 13.09 2.72 -12.46
CA ALA A 56 13.29 2.40 -11.06
C ALA A 56 13.50 3.70 -10.28
N SER A 57 12.48 4.08 -9.51
CA SER A 57 12.66 5.08 -8.46
C SER A 57 13.42 4.43 -7.31
N ASN A 58 14.47 5.08 -6.81
CA ASN A 58 15.09 4.73 -5.52
C ASN A 58 14.14 4.92 -4.33
N THR A 59 12.94 5.45 -4.56
CA THR A 59 11.93 5.66 -3.52
C THR A 59 11.15 4.37 -3.30
N ASP A 60 11.27 3.81 -2.10
CA ASP A 60 10.40 2.72 -1.65
C ASP A 60 9.01 3.29 -1.30
N ILE A 61 8.15 3.36 -2.32
CA ILE A 61 6.78 3.86 -2.21
C ILE A 61 5.98 3.04 -1.18
N ALA A 62 6.23 1.73 -1.09
CA ALA A 62 5.53 0.87 -0.15
C ALA A 62 5.91 1.23 1.29
N ALA A 63 7.20 1.41 1.57
CA ALA A 63 7.66 1.86 2.87
C ALA A 63 7.14 3.25 3.23
N GLU A 64 7.12 4.18 2.28
CA GLU A 64 6.56 5.52 2.49
C GLU A 64 5.06 5.45 2.83
N TYR A 65 4.30 4.67 2.07
CA TYR A 65 2.88 4.46 2.32
C TYR A 65 2.63 3.86 3.71
N ILE A 66 3.36 2.80 4.08
CA ILE A 66 3.27 2.20 5.42
C ILE A 66 3.53 3.26 6.50
N ARG A 67 4.60 4.05 6.36
CA ARG A 67 4.92 5.11 7.32
C ARG A 67 3.81 6.17 7.43
N THR A 68 3.18 6.54 6.32
CA THR A 68 2.05 7.49 6.36
C THR A 68 0.86 6.91 7.13
N GLN A 69 0.52 5.64 6.90
CA GLN A 69 -0.58 4.96 7.59
C GLN A 69 -0.30 4.77 9.09
N GLU A 70 0.93 4.42 9.45
CA GLU A 70 1.36 4.34 10.86
C GLU A 70 1.25 5.71 11.55
N ASN A 71 1.68 6.79 10.89
CA ASN A 71 1.57 8.15 11.42
C ASN A 71 0.11 8.59 11.60
N GLU A 72 -0.75 8.34 10.62
CA GLU A 72 -2.18 8.64 10.74
C GLU A 72 -2.83 7.89 11.91
N THR A 73 -2.46 6.63 12.09
CA THR A 73 -2.97 5.78 13.18
C THR A 73 -2.47 6.29 14.53
N LEU A 74 -1.19 6.67 14.62
CA LEU A 74 -0.62 7.30 15.82
C LEU A 74 -1.29 8.62 16.17
N LEU A 75 -1.54 9.49 15.18
CA LEU A 75 -2.23 10.77 15.39
C LEU A 75 -3.65 10.58 15.91
N LYS A 76 -4.41 9.63 15.34
CA LYS A 76 -5.75 9.26 15.84
C LYS A 76 -5.69 8.75 17.29
N ALA A 77 -4.68 7.94 17.61
CA ALA A 77 -4.50 7.44 18.98
C ALA A 77 -4.18 8.57 19.96
N ILE A 78 -3.29 9.50 19.59
CA ILE A 78 -3.01 10.72 20.36
C ILE A 78 -4.28 11.54 20.53
N ASP A 79 -5.13 11.61 19.50
CA ASP A 79 -6.36 12.40 19.56
C ASP A 79 -7.40 11.89 20.56
N SER A 80 -7.36 10.60 20.91
CA SER A 80 -8.20 9.99 21.94
C SER A 80 -7.71 10.23 23.38
N LEU A 81 -6.55 10.84 23.55
CA LEU A 81 -6.00 11.18 24.87
C LEU A 81 -6.75 12.35 25.52
N LEU A 82 -6.72 12.41 26.84
CA LEU A 82 -7.26 13.55 27.58
C LEU A 82 -6.44 14.83 27.29
N PRO A 83 -7.01 16.05 27.39
CA PRO A 83 -6.29 17.29 27.12
C PRO A 83 -4.96 17.42 27.89
N GLN A 84 -4.96 17.07 29.17
CA GLN A 84 -3.74 17.08 30.00
C GLN A 84 -2.68 16.06 29.54
N GLN A 85 -3.11 14.93 28.99
CA GLN A 85 -2.21 13.91 28.43
C GLN A 85 -1.62 14.36 27.09
N LYS A 86 -2.43 14.97 26.22
CA LYS A 86 -1.98 15.56 24.95
C LYS A 86 -0.94 16.64 25.21
N GLU A 87 -1.19 17.52 26.17
CA GLU A 87 -0.26 18.59 26.52
C GLU A 87 1.08 18.04 27.03
N LEU A 88 1.07 17.03 27.90
CA LEU A 88 2.31 16.41 28.36
C LEU A 88 3.09 15.75 27.21
N VAL A 89 2.41 15.08 26.27
CA VAL A 89 3.03 14.52 25.06
C VAL A 89 3.64 15.63 24.21
N ARG A 90 2.92 16.73 24.01
CA ARG A 90 3.39 17.90 23.26
C ARG A 90 4.68 18.46 23.84
N ARG A 91 4.70 18.74 25.14
CA ARG A 91 5.87 19.29 25.84
C ARG A 91 7.09 18.38 25.73
N VAL A 92 6.90 17.07 25.88
CA VAL A 92 8.02 16.11 25.85
C VAL A 92 8.55 15.89 24.43
N TYR A 93 7.69 15.61 23.46
CA TYR A 93 8.14 15.15 22.13
C TYR A 93 8.22 16.25 21.08
N PHE A 94 7.43 17.33 21.21
CA PHE A 94 7.43 18.43 20.23
C PHE A 94 8.24 19.63 20.72
N ASN A 95 8.15 19.97 22.02
CA ASN A 95 8.93 21.07 22.60
C ASN A 95 10.30 20.62 23.15
N ASN A 96 10.57 19.30 23.17
CA ASN A 96 11.80 18.71 23.73
C ASN A 96 12.07 19.11 25.20
N GLU A 97 11.02 19.33 25.98
CA GLU A 97 11.16 19.67 27.39
C GLU A 97 11.50 18.43 28.23
N SER A 98 12.45 18.56 29.15
CA SER A 98 12.77 17.46 30.07
C SER A 98 11.67 17.27 31.11
N LEU A 99 11.39 16.01 31.48
CA LEU A 99 10.42 15.68 32.55
C LEU A 99 10.73 16.39 33.88
N ALA A 100 12.02 16.67 34.15
CA ALA A 100 12.44 17.39 35.35
C ALA A 100 12.16 18.91 35.27
N SER A 101 12.14 19.50 34.08
CA SER A 101 11.72 20.89 33.88
C SER A 101 10.21 21.02 34.10
N ILE A 102 9.44 20.15 33.46
CA ILE A 102 7.98 20.07 33.58
C ILE A 102 7.57 19.89 35.05
N ALA A 103 8.24 18.97 35.75
CA ALA A 103 7.98 18.72 37.17
C ALA A 103 8.24 19.94 38.06
N ARG A 104 9.33 20.70 37.80
CA ARG A 104 9.65 21.93 38.53
C ARG A 104 8.62 23.02 38.31
N GLU A 105 8.15 23.18 37.07
CA GLU A 105 7.12 24.17 36.72
C GLU A 105 5.77 23.83 37.33
N GLU A 106 5.37 22.56 37.31
CA GLU A 106 4.12 22.09 37.92
C GLU A 106 4.19 21.94 39.44
N GLY A 107 5.37 22.13 40.06
CA GLY A 107 5.55 21.97 41.51
C GLY A 107 5.40 20.52 42.01
N VAL A 108 5.64 19.52 41.14
CA VAL A 108 5.50 18.09 41.45
C VAL A 108 6.84 17.35 41.39
N SER A 109 6.88 16.13 41.91
CA SER A 109 8.07 15.30 41.78
C SER A 109 8.26 14.82 40.33
N LYS A 110 9.52 14.66 39.90
CA LYS A 110 9.85 14.04 38.60
C LYS A 110 9.15 12.69 38.42
N MET A 111 9.07 11.91 39.50
CA MET A 111 8.41 10.60 39.50
C MET A 111 6.92 10.70 39.16
N ALA A 112 6.23 11.75 39.61
CA ALA A 112 4.83 11.97 39.26
C ALA A 112 4.65 12.15 37.75
N ILE A 113 5.51 12.95 37.10
CA ILE A 113 5.48 13.15 35.65
C ILE A 113 5.84 11.85 34.91
N THR A 114 6.86 11.12 35.35
CA THR A 114 7.23 9.81 34.78
C THR A 114 6.06 8.83 34.81
N ASN A 115 5.34 8.75 35.94
CA ASN A 115 4.18 7.86 36.09
C ASN A 115 3.01 8.28 35.19
N ARG A 116 2.78 9.59 35.01
CA ARG A 116 1.79 10.10 34.05
C ARG A 116 2.15 9.69 32.63
N MET A 117 3.43 9.83 32.25
CA MET A 117 3.91 9.45 30.92
C MET A 117 3.76 7.95 30.67
N LYS A 118 4.09 7.11 31.67
CA LYS A 118 3.89 5.67 31.59
C LYS A 118 2.43 5.30 31.30
N LYS A 119 1.47 5.92 32.00
CA LYS A 119 0.03 5.70 31.76
C LYS A 119 -0.40 6.11 30.34
N ILE A 120 0.19 7.19 29.81
CA ILE A 120 -0.08 7.62 28.44
C ILE A 120 0.44 6.57 27.45
N HIS A 121 1.66 6.08 27.63
CA HIS A 121 2.23 5.01 26.79
C HIS A 121 1.40 3.73 26.84
N GLU A 122 0.95 3.31 28.03
CA GLU A 122 0.05 2.15 28.17
C GLU A 122 -1.27 2.35 27.44
N LYS A 123 -1.85 3.56 27.50
CA LYS A 123 -3.10 3.88 26.80
C LYS A 123 -2.91 3.88 25.29
N LEU A 124 -1.84 4.52 24.79
CA LEU A 124 -1.51 4.52 23.36
C LEU A 124 -1.25 3.11 22.85
N LYS A 125 -0.49 2.29 23.60
CA LYS A 125 -0.24 0.89 23.26
C LYS A 125 -1.54 0.09 23.16
N LYS A 126 -2.53 0.33 24.02
CA LYS A 126 -3.83 -0.35 23.95
C LYS A 126 -4.66 0.04 22.73
N ILE A 127 -4.46 1.24 22.19
CA ILE A 127 -5.19 1.73 21.00
C ILE A 127 -4.50 1.26 19.70
N LEU A 128 -3.17 1.15 19.73
CA LEU A 128 -2.35 0.78 18.59
C LEU A 128 -2.07 -0.73 18.47
N SER A 129 -2.36 -1.49 19.52
CA SER A 129 -2.29 -2.96 19.54
C SER A 129 -3.59 -3.58 19.07
#